data_AF-H9WUE7-F1
#
_entry.id   AF-H9WUE7-F1
#
_cell.length_a   1.000
_cell.length_b   1.000
_cell.length_c   1.000
_cell.angle_alpha   90.00
_cell.angle_beta   90.00
_cell.angle_gamma   90.00
#
_symmetry.space_group_name_H-M   'P 1'
#
loop_
_entity.id
_entity.type
_entity.pdbx_description
1 polymer ?
#
loop_
_entity_poly.entity_id
_entity_poly.type
_entity_poly.pdbx_seq_one_letter_code
_entity_poly.pdbx_strand_id
1 'polypeptide(L)'
;LVLAIKERLKVGDSPKKLQSYIKSSNGSPQEIMNAYFEALFDGVGRGFSKEALMKKGYLSRVVQDENSQSMLLGAIEAFCNNARAEAVKEVSLVLKVLYDEDILEEDIIFQWYDKGSAGNTSQLWKTVKPFVEWLKSAEAESDEE
;
A
#
# COMPACT_ATOMS: atom_id res chain seq x y z
N LEU A 1 -4.97 5.60 -17.19
CA LEU A 1 -3.71 5.84 -16.44
C LEU A 1 -2.92 4.55 -16.21
N VAL A 2 -3.52 3.50 -15.64
CA VAL A 2 -2.87 2.18 -15.38
C VAL A 2 -2.04 1.66 -16.56
N LEU A 3 -2.62 1.56 -17.77
CA LEU A 3 -1.91 1.06 -18.96
C LEU A 3 -0.64 1.87 -19.28
N ALA A 4 -0.70 3.19 -19.17
CA ALA A 4 0.45 4.04 -19.44
C ALA A 4 1.57 3.85 -18.41
N ILE A 5 1.23 3.65 -17.13
CA ILE A 5 2.20 3.34 -16.07
C ILE A 5 2.82 1.94 -16.32
N LYS A 6 2.02 0.95 -16.74
CA LYS A 6 2.50 -0.39 -17.10
C LYS A 6 3.49 -0.36 -18.26
N GLU A 7 3.22 0.42 -19.31
CA GLU A 7 4.18 0.58 -20.42
C GLU A 7 5.49 1.20 -19.96
N ARG A 8 5.45 2.19 -19.06
CA ARG A 8 6.64 2.81 -18.48
C ARG A 8 7.46 1.83 -17.62
N LEU A 9 6.78 0.97 -16.85
CA LEU A 9 7.42 -0.12 -16.11
C LEU A 9 8.09 -1.13 -17.06
N LYS A 10 7.45 -1.49 -18.18
CA LYS A 10 8.02 -2.41 -19.18
C LYS A 10 9.29 -1.88 -19.85
N VAL A 11 9.35 -0.58 -20.13
CA VAL A 11 10.57 0.05 -20.68
C VAL A 11 11.65 0.31 -19.61
N GLY A 12 11.43 -0.14 -18.37
CA GLY A 12 12.42 -0.10 -17.31
C GLY A 12 12.60 1.27 -16.66
N ASP A 13 11.56 2.09 -16.61
CA ASP A 13 11.68 3.38 -15.96
C ASP A 13 11.98 3.25 -14.47
N SER A 14 13.01 4.00 -14.04
CA SER A 14 13.41 4.09 -12.63
C SER A 14 12.28 4.70 -11.76
N PRO A 15 12.30 4.46 -10.43
CA PRO A 15 11.36 5.10 -9.50
C PRO A 15 11.25 6.61 -9.66
N LYS A 16 12.37 7.31 -9.88
CA LYS A 16 12.39 8.77 -10.07
C LYS A 16 11.63 9.21 -11.34
N LYS A 17 11.82 8.50 -12.45
CA LYS A 17 11.12 8.79 -13.72
C LYS A 17 9.62 8.54 -13.59
N LEU A 18 9.22 7.45 -12.93
CA LEU A 18 7.81 7.18 -12.66
C LEU A 18 7.19 8.21 -11.71
N GLN A 19 7.89 8.61 -10.65
CA GLN A 19 7.45 9.67 -9.75
C GLN A 19 7.16 10.97 -10.52
N SER A 20 8.08 11.40 -11.38
CA SER A 20 7.87 12.59 -12.21
C SER A 20 6.64 12.45 -13.12
N TYR A 21 6.46 11.28 -13.72
CA TYR A 21 5.32 11.02 -14.60
C TYR A 21 3.97 11.05 -13.86
N ILE A 22 3.86 10.41 -12.70
CA ILE A 22 2.60 10.40 -11.94
C ILE A 22 2.29 11.78 -11.35
N LYS A 23 3.30 12.56 -10.95
CA LYS A 23 3.13 13.95 -10.48
C LYS A 23 2.59 14.87 -11.57
N SER A 24 2.86 14.58 -12.84
CA SER A 24 2.34 15.33 -13.99
C SER A 24 1.08 14.72 -14.63
N SER A 25 0.56 13.62 -14.07
CA SER A 25 -0.60 12.93 -14.64
C SER A 25 -1.90 13.62 -14.25
N ASN A 26 -2.93 13.53 -15.10
CA ASN A 26 -4.26 14.08 -14.80
C ASN A 26 -5.06 13.12 -13.91
N GLY A 27 -5.76 13.67 -12.93
CA GLY A 27 -6.63 12.94 -12.00
C GLY A 27 -6.53 13.52 -10.59
N SER A 28 -7.40 13.09 -9.69
CA SER A 28 -7.19 13.35 -8.27
C SER A 28 -5.95 12.59 -7.77
N PRO A 29 -5.26 13.07 -6.73
CA PRO A 29 -4.13 12.37 -6.15
C PRO A 29 -4.42 10.91 -5.78
N GLN A 30 -5.63 10.62 -5.25
CA GLN A 30 -6.04 9.25 -4.92
C GLN A 30 -6.20 8.36 -6.16
N GLU A 31 -6.83 8.87 -7.23
CA GLU A 31 -6.98 8.11 -8.48
C GLU A 31 -5.62 7.80 -9.12
N ILE A 32 -4.68 8.75 -9.03
CA ILE A 32 -3.30 8.56 -9.50
C ILE A 32 -2.60 7.49 -8.68
N MET A 33 -2.71 7.52 -7.34
CA MET A 33 -2.10 6.51 -6.47
C MET A 33 -2.71 5.12 -6.69
N ASN A 34 -4.03 5.03 -6.85
CA ASN A 34 -4.72 3.78 -7.19
C ASN A 34 -4.18 3.18 -8.49
N ALA A 35 -4.11 3.99 -9.54
CA ALA A 35 -3.63 3.53 -10.83
C ALA A 35 -2.13 3.14 -10.81
N TYR A 36 -1.33 3.85 -10.01
CA TYR A 36 0.08 3.54 -9.81
C TYR A 36 0.28 2.21 -9.09
N PHE A 37 -0.42 2.00 -7.98
CA PHE A 37 -0.35 0.78 -7.19
C PHE A 37 -0.85 -0.43 -8.00
N GLU A 38 -1.99 -0.30 -8.68
CA GLU A 38 -2.53 -1.34 -9.56
C GLU A 38 -1.55 -1.72 -10.67
N ALA A 39 -0.93 -0.74 -11.34
CA ALA A 39 0.07 -1.01 -12.36
C ALA A 39 1.33 -1.70 -11.80
N LEU A 40 1.73 -1.35 -10.57
CA LEU A 40 2.93 -1.84 -9.94
C LEU A 40 2.81 -3.32 -9.52
N PHE A 41 1.61 -3.75 -9.12
CA PHE A 41 1.28 -5.08 -8.61
C PHE A 41 0.30 -5.86 -9.50
N ASP A 42 0.20 -5.47 -10.77
CA ASP A 42 -0.68 -6.11 -11.75
C ASP A 42 -0.47 -7.62 -11.82
N GLY A 43 -1.56 -8.37 -11.63
CA GLY A 43 -1.54 -9.83 -11.71
C GLY A 43 -0.92 -10.55 -10.51
N VAL A 44 -0.52 -9.85 -9.44
CA VAL A 44 0.01 -10.49 -8.23
C VAL A 44 -1.02 -11.44 -7.61
N GLY A 45 -0.52 -12.52 -7.02
CA GLY A 45 -1.30 -13.50 -6.27
C GLY A 45 -0.52 -13.87 -5.01
N ARG A 46 -0.06 -15.12 -4.94
CA ARG A 46 0.89 -15.56 -3.91
C ARG A 46 2.23 -14.83 -4.09
N GLY A 47 2.84 -14.41 -2.98
CA GLY A 47 4.10 -13.68 -2.95
C GLY A 47 3.94 -12.16 -3.03
N PHE A 48 2.75 -11.63 -2.76
CA PHE A 48 2.49 -10.20 -2.79
C PHE A 48 3.39 -9.41 -1.83
N SER A 49 3.59 -9.93 -0.62
CA SER A 49 4.53 -9.36 0.36
C SER A 49 5.96 -9.26 -0.16
N LYS A 50 6.46 -10.32 -0.80
CA LYS A 50 7.79 -10.35 -1.43
C LYS A 50 7.89 -9.35 -2.57
N GLU A 51 6.85 -9.24 -3.39
CA GLU A 51 6.81 -8.27 -4.49
C GLU A 51 6.79 -6.82 -3.97
N ALA A 52 6.07 -6.56 -2.87
CA ALA A 52 6.08 -5.26 -2.20
C ALA A 52 7.49 -4.88 -1.72
N LEU A 53 8.20 -5.82 -1.10
CA LEU A 53 9.59 -5.62 -0.68
C LEU A 53 10.51 -5.33 -1.89
N MET A 54 10.40 -6.11 -2.97
CA MET A 54 11.20 -5.89 -4.18
C MET A 54 10.93 -4.54 -4.85
N LYS A 55 9.72 -4.02 -4.71
CA LYS A 55 9.28 -2.76 -5.31
C LYS A 55 9.29 -1.59 -4.32
N LYS A 56 9.85 -1.75 -3.11
CA LYS A 56 9.87 -0.70 -2.07
C LYS A 56 10.41 0.64 -2.57
N GLY A 57 11.45 0.63 -3.40
CA GLY A 57 12.02 1.86 -3.97
C GLY A 57 11.07 2.62 -4.90
N TYR A 58 10.09 1.95 -5.51
CA TYR A 58 9.02 2.57 -6.28
C TYR A 58 7.95 3.20 -5.36
N LEU A 59 7.69 2.60 -4.20
CA LEU A 59 6.70 3.08 -3.22
C LEU A 59 7.26 4.24 -2.40
N SER A 60 8.42 4.10 -1.77
CA SER A 60 9.06 5.14 -0.95
C SER A 60 9.38 6.41 -1.74
N ARG A 61 9.47 6.31 -3.08
CA ARG A 61 9.69 7.49 -3.92
C ARG A 61 8.43 8.33 -4.06
N VAL A 62 7.24 7.75 -3.99
CA VAL A 62 5.96 8.44 -4.21
C VAL A 62 5.24 8.75 -2.90
N VAL A 63 5.66 8.11 -1.81
CA VAL A 63 5.17 8.30 -0.44
C VAL A 63 6.21 9.12 0.32
N GLN A 64 5.89 10.37 0.66
CA GLN A 64 6.84 11.34 1.23
C GLN A 64 6.32 12.05 2.48
N ASP A 65 5.04 11.88 2.81
CA ASP A 65 4.33 12.55 3.89
C ASP A 65 3.07 11.75 4.30
N GLU A 66 2.47 12.08 5.44
CA GLU A 66 1.26 11.43 5.98
C GLU A 66 0.09 11.36 4.97
N ASN A 67 -0.08 12.38 4.14
CA ASN A 67 -1.15 12.43 3.14
C ASN A 67 -0.90 11.39 2.02
N SER A 68 0.33 11.27 1.54
CA SER A 68 0.71 10.26 0.57
C SER A 68 0.72 8.83 1.15
N GLN A 69 0.98 8.67 2.45
CA GLN A 69 0.81 7.40 3.17
C GLN A 69 -0.67 6.98 3.22
N SER A 70 -1.54 7.93 3.57
CA SER A 70 -3.00 7.73 3.55
C SER A 70 -3.50 7.35 2.16
N MET A 71 -2.96 7.98 1.11
CA MET A 71 -3.29 7.63 -0.28
C MET A 71 -2.83 6.23 -0.66
N LEU A 72 -1.64 5.81 -0.19
CA LEU A 72 -1.13 4.46 -0.42
C LEU A 72 -2.05 3.42 0.22
N LEU A 73 -2.48 3.63 1.47
CA LEU A 73 -3.43 2.75 2.15
C LEU A 73 -4.77 2.67 1.41
N GLY A 74 -5.30 3.81 0.95
CA GLY A 74 -6.48 3.83 0.08
C GLY A 74 -6.30 3.07 -1.24
N ALA A 75 -5.09 3.11 -1.81
CA ALA A 75 -4.77 2.37 -3.03
C ALA A 75 -4.63 0.86 -2.78
N ILE A 76 -4.06 0.44 -1.65
CA ILE A 76 -4.03 -0.97 -1.22
C ILE A 76 -5.46 -1.49 -1.03
N GLU A 77 -6.33 -0.72 -0.38
CA GLU A 77 -7.73 -1.06 -0.21
C GLU A 77 -8.45 -1.20 -1.56
N ALA A 78 -8.33 -0.20 -2.44
CA ALA A 78 -8.93 -0.21 -3.77
C ALA A 78 -8.43 -1.39 -4.62
N PHE A 79 -7.14 -1.72 -4.52
CA PHE A 79 -6.54 -2.87 -5.18
C PHE A 79 -7.13 -4.18 -4.67
N CYS A 80 -7.25 -4.35 -3.35
CA CYS A 80 -7.78 -5.57 -2.74
C CYS A 80 -9.22 -5.88 -3.16
N ASN A 81 -10.03 -4.87 -3.51
CA ASN A 81 -11.39 -5.08 -4.01
C ASN A 81 -11.46 -5.86 -5.34
N ASN A 82 -10.40 -5.81 -6.15
CA ASN A 82 -10.33 -6.48 -7.46
C ASN A 82 -9.17 -7.48 -7.55
N ALA A 83 -8.41 -7.68 -6.47
CA ALA A 83 -7.25 -8.55 -6.44
C ALA A 83 -7.64 -10.04 -6.32
N ARG A 84 -6.68 -10.91 -6.65
CA ARG A 84 -6.79 -12.35 -6.40
C ARG A 84 -6.88 -12.62 -4.90
N ALA A 85 -7.68 -13.62 -4.51
CA ALA A 85 -7.87 -13.96 -3.10
C ALA A 85 -6.56 -14.29 -2.38
N GLU A 86 -5.59 -14.87 -3.09
CA GLU A 86 -4.24 -15.14 -2.61
C GLU A 86 -3.46 -13.88 -2.27
N ALA A 87 -3.61 -12.81 -3.06
CA ALA A 87 -3.00 -11.52 -2.77
C ALA A 87 -3.66 -10.88 -1.54
N VAL A 88 -4.99 -10.89 -1.47
CA VAL A 88 -5.73 -10.34 -0.32
C VAL A 88 -5.31 -11.02 1.00
N LYS A 89 -5.03 -12.34 0.98
CA LYS A 89 -4.54 -13.08 2.16
C LYS A 89 -3.15 -12.62 2.65
N GLU A 90 -2.35 -12.01 1.79
CA GLU A 90 -1.01 -11.52 2.13
C GLU A 90 -0.99 -10.01 2.45
N VAL A 91 -2.13 -9.31 2.41
CA VAL A 91 -2.16 -7.85 2.61
C VAL A 91 -1.57 -7.41 3.96
N SER A 92 -1.76 -8.18 5.02
CA SER A 92 -1.18 -7.88 6.34
C SER A 92 0.34 -7.99 6.33
N LEU A 93 0.89 -8.91 5.55
CA LEU A 93 2.32 -9.03 5.34
C LEU A 93 2.86 -7.90 4.48
N VAL A 94 2.08 -7.42 3.49
CA VAL A 94 2.43 -6.21 2.74
C VAL A 94 2.48 -4.99 3.66
N LEU A 95 1.44 -4.78 4.49
CA LEU A 95 1.44 -3.66 5.44
C LEU A 95 2.63 -3.73 6.40
N LYS A 96 2.95 -4.92 6.91
CA LYS A 96 4.15 -5.13 7.72
C LYS A 96 5.43 -4.75 6.97
N VAL A 97 5.60 -5.20 5.73
CA VAL A 97 6.77 -4.83 4.91
C VAL A 97 6.87 -3.30 4.74
N LEU A 98 5.75 -2.62 4.55
CA LEU A 98 5.74 -1.17 4.36
C LEU A 98 6.03 -0.42 5.68
N TYR A 99 5.59 -0.96 6.81
CA TYR A 99 5.95 -0.46 8.14
C TYR A 99 7.44 -0.69 8.44
N ASP A 100 7.94 -1.92 8.28
CA ASP A 100 9.34 -2.30 8.53
C ASP A 100 10.34 -1.55 7.63
N GLU A 101 9.89 -0.98 6.51
CA GLU A 101 10.70 -0.20 5.55
C GLU A 101 10.49 1.32 5.67
N ASP A 102 9.89 1.80 6.76
CA ASP A 102 9.62 3.21 7.05
C ASP A 102 8.79 3.92 5.96
N ILE A 103 7.92 3.19 5.26
CA ILE A 103 7.02 3.73 4.23
C ILE A 103 5.66 4.10 4.83
N LEU A 104 5.21 3.38 5.85
CA LEU A 104 3.96 3.63 6.56
C LEU A 104 4.23 3.75 8.06
N GLU A 105 3.72 4.82 8.65
CA GLU A 105 3.74 5.07 10.09
C GLU A 105 2.53 4.41 10.76
N GLU A 106 2.69 4.03 12.02
CA GLU A 106 1.68 3.32 12.81
C GLU A 106 0.38 4.12 12.96
N ASP A 107 0.49 5.42 13.26
CA ASP A 107 -0.66 6.33 13.38
C ASP A 107 -1.51 6.36 12.12
N ILE A 108 -0.87 6.36 10.95
CA ILE A 108 -1.57 6.40 9.66
C ILE A 108 -2.25 5.05 9.38
N ILE A 109 -1.61 3.93 9.74
CA ILE A 109 -2.21 2.59 9.67
C ILE A 109 -3.43 2.50 10.58
N PHE A 110 -3.34 3.00 11.82
CA PHE A 110 -4.44 2.96 12.79
C PHE A 110 -5.63 3.80 12.33
N GLN A 111 -5.39 5.04 11.90
CA GLN A 111 -6.45 5.91 11.38
C GLN A 111 -7.18 5.28 10.19
N TRP A 112 -6.44 4.69 9.25
CA TRP A 112 -7.02 3.98 8.11
C TRP A 112 -7.83 2.76 8.54
N TYR A 113 -7.29 1.92 9.43
CA TYR A 113 -7.96 0.71 9.89
C TYR A 113 -9.24 1.03 10.67
N ASP A 114 -9.20 1.99 11.60
CA ASP A 114 -10.36 2.35 12.42
C ASP A 114 -11.49 2.93 11.55
N LYS A 115 -11.16 3.74 10.55
CA LYS A 115 -12.12 4.28 9.58
C LYS A 115 -12.71 3.21 8.67
N GLY A 116 -11.87 2.32 8.13
CA GLY A 116 -12.27 1.37 7.12
C GLY A 116 -12.95 0.10 7.66
N SER A 117 -12.55 -0.35 8.85
CA SER A 117 -13.09 -1.57 9.49
C SER A 117 -14.43 -1.34 10.20
N ALA A 118 -14.79 -0.09 10.51
CA ALA A 118 -16.04 0.26 11.20
C ALA A 118 -17.27 -0.27 10.44
N GLY A 119 -17.88 -1.33 10.96
CA GLY A 119 -19.06 -1.98 10.35
C GLY A 119 -18.75 -2.76 9.06
N ASN A 120 -17.48 -2.90 8.67
CA ASN A 120 -17.09 -3.55 7.43
C ASN A 120 -16.58 -4.98 7.67
N THR A 121 -17.24 -5.95 7.06
CA THR A 121 -16.93 -7.39 7.25
C THR A 121 -16.18 -8.01 6.08
N SER A 122 -15.62 -7.19 5.19
CA SER A 122 -14.84 -7.64 4.04
C SER A 122 -13.64 -8.49 4.46
N GLN A 123 -13.15 -9.30 3.52
CA GLN A 123 -12.00 -10.17 3.77
C GLN A 123 -10.72 -9.37 4.07
N LEU A 124 -10.58 -8.18 3.50
CA LEU A 124 -9.45 -7.28 3.74
C LEU A 124 -9.29 -7.00 5.24
N TRP A 125 -10.31 -6.44 5.88
CA TRP A 125 -10.22 -6.02 7.29
C TRP A 125 -10.01 -7.19 8.24
N LYS A 126 -10.65 -8.33 7.97
CA LYS A 126 -10.40 -9.58 8.73
C LYS A 126 -8.95 -10.04 8.62
N THR A 127 -8.35 -9.89 7.44
CA THR A 127 -6.96 -10.27 7.21
C THR A 127 -6.01 -9.31 7.91
N VAL A 128 -6.27 -8.01 7.83
CA VAL A 128 -5.44 -6.93 8.40
C VAL A 128 -5.47 -6.89 9.93
N LYS A 129 -6.62 -7.22 10.54
CA LYS A 129 -6.84 -7.11 11.99
C LYS A 129 -5.69 -7.63 12.88
N PRO A 130 -5.16 -8.85 12.70
CA PRO A 130 -4.08 -9.36 13.54
C PRO A 130 -2.79 -8.54 13.46
N PHE A 131 -2.50 -7.91 12.31
CA PHE A 131 -1.33 -7.04 12.17
C PHE A 131 -1.51 -5.74 12.96
N VAL A 132 -2.70 -5.13 12.88
CA VAL A 132 -3.00 -3.91 13.65
C VAL A 132 -3.01 -4.17 15.15
N GLU A 133 -3.54 -5.32 15.59
CA GLU A 133 -3.48 -5.73 17.00
C GLU A 133 -2.04 -5.95 17.47
N TRP A 134 -1.21 -6.60 16.66
CA TRP A 134 0.23 -6.74 16.95
C TRP A 134 0.94 -5.38 17.04
N LEU A 135 0.65 -4.46 16.11
CA LEU A 135 1.28 -3.15 16.06
C LEU A 135 0.95 -2.32 17.32
N LYS A 136 -0.32 -2.34 17.78
CA LYS A 136 -0.75 -1.70 19.03
C LYS A 136 -0.08 -2.29 20.27
N SER A 137 0.18 -3.59 20.29
CA SER A 137 0.90 -4.22 21.41
C SER A 137 2.39 -3.85 21.42
N ALA A 138 3.03 -3.73 20.25
CA ALA A 138 4.44 -3.36 20.15
C ALA A 138 4.72 -1.91 20.59
N GLU A 139 3.79 -0.99 20.27
CA GLU A 139 3.82 0.40 20.73
C GLU A 139 3.74 0.48 22.27
N ALA A 140 2.76 -0.22 22.87
CA ALA A 140 2.56 -0.20 24.32
C ALA A 140 3.77 -0.76 25.11
N GLU A 141 4.49 -1.75 24.58
CA GLU A 141 5.73 -2.26 25.20
C GLU A 141 6.89 -1.26 25.12
N SER A 142 6.90 -0.36 24.12
CA SER A 142 7.98 0.61 23.92
C SER A 142 7.81 1.88 24.78
N ASP A 143 6.58 2.21 25.18
CA ASP A 143 6.24 3.36 26.02
C ASP A 143 6.27 3.07 27.54
N GLU A 144 6.35 1.79 27.94
CA GLU A 144 6.46 1.36 29.35
C GLU A 144 7.91 1.22 29.88
N GLU A 145 8.92 1.57 29.08
CA GLU A 145 10.35 1.68 29.47
C GLU A 145 10.85 3.14 29.56
#